data_AF-A0A943HMB3-F1
#
_entry.id   AF-A0A943HMB3-F1
#
_cell.length_a   1.000
_cell.length_b   1.000
_cell.length_c   1.000
_cell.angle_alpha   90.00
_cell.angle_beta   90.00
_cell.angle_gamma   90.00
#
_symmetry.space_group_name_H-M   'P 1'
#
loop_
_entity.id
_entity.type
_entity.pdbx_description
1 polymer ?
#
loop_
_entity_poly.entity_id
_entity_poly.type
_entity_poly.pdbx_seq_one_letter_code
_entity_poly.pdbx_strand_id
1 'polypeptide(L)'
;MKKHYFRSAVAALLPLLLIAQPVEACTGFIIGKKLTADGSTLVGRTEDLEPNHNKNFVVRERVYNKKGAIFEDAANGFQYPLPEISYKYTAVPDVTPDQGIFDEAGFNEYGVSISATVSASANDKIQKVDPYVKDGLAESGLTSIVLPSVKTAREGVELIAKIVEEKGAAEGNIVTIADKEGVWYMEILSGHQYAAILFPEDRFAVFPNTFFLGHVDLSDTERTIASKDLEKVAKEANSYKEVDGKFHVSQSYNPPLQEADRSRVWSGIKSLDPSSPVKYDDASFDLLHTTDRKLTLRDAMNLQRNRLEGTKYKPQDQMELDGKGIPKKGEFDAVYKYPISNPNVMEAHIFQLKDEVPASAGGGTMWLSMGSPRNAPYLPYYGNILNTYQAYQELGDHYNDRSWYWTISRINDLVAKYPDLFEDGAIRTEMERLESQWMVEQDLSDQEQIALASQPEEASKKATEESLARAEKTFERLQEIRKEAEQKVADEHGKSALQDLDDEEDAAYEEKIDLVDFDYDYILAAGLFGATLLAIVIYLIRSKKQKGGKQDD
;
A
#
# COMPACT_ATOMS: atom_id res chain seq x y z
N MET A 1 -55.38 -30.78 -30.89
CA MET A 1 -55.82 -29.43 -30.48
C MET A 1 -54.76 -28.84 -29.56
N LYS A 2 -54.33 -27.60 -29.87
CA LYS A 2 -53.71 -26.57 -28.99
C LYS A 2 -52.63 -27.05 -28.00
N LYS A 3 -51.35 -26.82 -28.32
CA LYS A 3 -50.54 -25.63 -27.94
C LYS A 3 -50.38 -25.50 -26.42
N HIS A 4 -49.15 -25.57 -25.90
CA HIS A 4 -48.35 -24.37 -25.56
C HIS A 4 -46.98 -24.74 -24.93
N TYR A 5 -45.94 -24.22 -25.57
CA TYR A 5 -44.60 -23.82 -25.10
C TYR A 5 -43.99 -24.41 -23.82
N PHE A 6 -42.86 -25.11 -23.98
CA PHE A 6 -41.68 -24.87 -23.13
C PHE A 6 -40.44 -24.86 -24.03
N ARG A 7 -40.04 -23.65 -24.44
CA ARG A 7 -38.75 -23.34 -25.04
C ARG A 7 -37.90 -22.69 -23.95
N SER A 8 -36.67 -23.16 -23.83
CA SER A 8 -35.50 -22.41 -23.36
C SER A 8 -35.44 -22.01 -21.90
N ALA A 9 -34.67 -22.74 -21.09
CA ALA A 9 -33.85 -22.19 -20.01
C ALA A 9 -32.84 -23.26 -19.55
N VAL A 10 -31.87 -23.59 -20.40
CA VAL A 10 -30.55 -24.04 -19.91
C VAL A 10 -29.62 -22.89 -20.27
N ALA A 11 -29.71 -21.81 -19.49
CA ALA A 11 -28.67 -20.81 -19.48
C ALA A 11 -27.52 -21.41 -18.69
N ALA A 12 -26.40 -21.62 -19.37
CA ALA A 12 -25.13 -21.94 -18.74
C ALA A 12 -24.82 -20.87 -17.70
N LEU A 13 -24.74 -21.28 -16.43
CA LEU A 13 -24.10 -20.51 -15.38
C LEU A 13 -22.59 -20.55 -15.66
N LEU A 14 -22.10 -19.60 -16.46
CA LEU A 14 -20.69 -19.20 -16.36
C LEU A 14 -20.59 -18.36 -15.08
N PRO A 15 -19.69 -18.69 -14.14
CA PRO A 15 -19.33 -17.75 -13.09
C PRO A 15 -18.63 -16.56 -13.78
N LEU A 16 -19.16 -15.36 -13.60
CA LEU A 16 -18.44 -14.13 -13.92
C LEU A 16 -17.27 -14.06 -12.93
N LEU A 17 -16.09 -14.37 -13.44
CA LEU A 17 -14.79 -14.11 -12.85
C LEU A 17 -14.60 -12.59 -12.72
N LEU A 18 -14.91 -12.04 -11.54
CA LEU A 18 -14.66 -10.65 -11.16
C LEU A 18 -13.31 -10.59 -10.45
N ILE A 19 -12.41 -9.80 -11.01
CA ILE A 19 -11.09 -9.50 -10.46
C ILE A 19 -11.33 -8.55 -9.28
N ALA A 20 -10.97 -8.98 -8.06
CA ALA A 20 -10.73 -8.07 -6.95
C ALA A 20 -9.58 -7.13 -7.38
N GLN A 21 -9.93 -5.87 -7.63
CA GLN A 21 -8.92 -4.83 -7.76
C GLN A 21 -8.46 -4.50 -6.33
N PRO A 22 -7.15 -4.45 -6.04
CA PRO A 22 -6.67 -3.91 -4.78
C PRO A 22 -7.30 -2.52 -4.59
N VAL A 23 -7.75 -2.23 -3.38
CA VAL A 23 -8.28 -0.90 -3.09
C VAL A 23 -7.11 0.08 -3.12
N GLU A 24 -7.09 0.91 -4.14
CA GLU A 24 -6.07 1.92 -4.44
C GLU A 24 -6.12 3.09 -3.43
N ALA A 25 -5.94 2.84 -2.13
CA ALA A 25 -6.07 3.84 -1.05
C ALA A 25 -4.80 4.03 -0.19
N CYS A 26 -3.77 3.20 -0.36
CA CYS A 26 -2.49 3.36 0.31
C CYS A 26 -1.86 4.72 0.03
N THR A 27 -1.27 5.37 1.05
CA THR A 27 -0.52 6.62 0.85
C THR A 27 0.86 6.52 1.48
N GLY A 28 1.89 6.59 0.65
CA GLY A 28 3.28 6.63 1.10
C GLY A 28 3.83 8.06 1.22
N PHE A 29 4.87 8.22 2.03
CA PHE A 29 5.61 9.47 2.13
C PHE A 29 7.10 9.23 2.44
N ILE A 30 7.93 10.21 2.09
CA ILE A 30 9.33 10.31 2.50
C ILE A 30 9.60 11.75 2.95
N ILE A 31 10.29 11.94 4.07
CA ILE A 31 10.84 13.22 4.50
C ILE A 31 12.35 13.02 4.72
N GLY A 32 13.14 13.64 3.84
CA GLY A 32 14.60 13.55 3.91
C GLY A 32 15.17 14.26 5.13
N LYS A 33 16.29 13.73 5.65
CA LYS A 33 16.92 14.22 6.89
C LYS A 33 17.34 15.69 6.92
N LYS A 34 17.51 16.35 5.77
CA LYS A 34 17.82 17.79 5.75
C LYS A 34 16.58 18.66 5.99
N LEU A 35 15.37 18.09 5.88
CA LEU A 35 14.11 18.76 6.17
C LEU A 35 13.57 18.48 7.57
N THR A 36 14.06 17.44 8.24
CA THR A 36 13.61 17.13 9.61
C THR A 36 14.29 18.00 10.66
N ALA A 37 13.61 18.16 11.81
CA ALA A 37 14.09 18.96 12.93
C ALA A 37 15.21 18.26 13.72
N ASP A 38 15.19 16.94 13.78
CA ASP A 38 16.15 16.10 14.52
C ASP A 38 17.23 15.48 13.62
N GLY A 39 17.19 15.71 12.30
CA GLY A 39 18.13 15.13 11.36
C GLY A 39 17.88 13.65 11.03
N SER A 40 16.75 13.08 11.45
CA SER A 40 16.35 11.73 11.06
C SER A 40 15.71 11.70 9.67
N THR A 41 15.77 10.58 8.98
CA THR A 41 14.95 10.35 7.78
C THR A 41 13.64 9.68 8.21
N LEU A 42 12.51 10.14 7.67
CA LEU A 42 11.19 9.57 7.95
C LEU A 42 10.61 8.97 6.66
N VAL A 43 10.21 7.72 6.69
CA VAL A 43 9.56 7.02 5.57
C VAL A 43 8.37 6.26 6.12
N GLY A 44 7.22 6.30 5.45
CA GLY A 44 6.07 5.58 5.96
C GLY A 44 4.94 5.45 4.95
N ARG A 45 3.96 4.63 5.30
CA ARG A 45 2.79 4.34 4.49
C ARG A 45 1.57 4.04 5.36
N THR A 46 0.39 4.46 4.91
CA THR A 46 -0.87 3.84 5.34
C THR A 46 -1.14 2.67 4.39
N GLU A 47 -1.35 1.48 4.95
CA GLU A 47 -1.80 0.32 4.20
C GLU A 47 -3.32 0.26 4.28
N ASP A 48 -3.96 0.19 3.12
CA ASP A 48 -5.40 0.33 2.98
C ASP A 48 -5.94 -0.81 2.12
N LEU A 49 -6.98 -1.50 2.59
CA LEU A 49 -7.71 -2.49 1.80
C LEU A 49 -9.21 -2.32 2.03
N GLU A 50 -9.71 -2.87 3.13
CA GLU A 50 -11.10 -2.78 3.55
C GLU A 50 -11.20 -2.58 5.06
N PRO A 51 -12.32 -2.02 5.56
CA PRO A 51 -12.56 -1.96 7.00
C PRO A 51 -12.57 -3.36 7.59
N ASN A 52 -12.16 -3.49 8.85
CA ASN A 52 -12.24 -4.74 9.60
C ASN A 52 -11.40 -5.90 9.02
N HIS A 53 -10.33 -5.60 8.30
CA HIS A 53 -9.31 -6.58 7.89
C HIS A 53 -8.14 -6.62 8.89
N ASN A 54 -8.11 -7.66 9.72
CA ASN A 54 -7.12 -7.81 10.78
C ASN A 54 -5.68 -7.96 10.23
N LYS A 55 -4.74 -7.31 10.92
CA LYS A 55 -3.30 -7.36 10.63
C LYS A 55 -2.53 -7.80 11.87
N ASN A 56 -1.44 -8.51 11.65
CA ASN A 56 -0.54 -8.95 12.70
C ASN A 56 0.75 -8.16 12.71
N PHE A 57 1.48 -8.21 13.82
CA PHE A 57 2.87 -7.74 13.88
C PHE A 57 3.72 -8.85 14.48
N VAL A 58 4.71 -9.35 13.74
CA VAL A 58 5.48 -10.55 14.09
C VAL A 58 6.98 -10.39 13.85
N VAL A 59 7.77 -11.30 14.45
CA VAL A 59 9.18 -11.50 14.12
C VAL A 59 9.31 -12.81 13.35
N ARG A 60 9.89 -12.74 12.16
CA ARG A 60 10.26 -13.88 11.32
C ARG A 60 11.70 -14.27 11.66
N GLU A 61 11.88 -15.48 12.16
CA GLU A 61 13.18 -15.97 12.62
C GLU A 61 14.17 -16.20 11.47
N ARG A 62 15.47 -16.19 11.81
CA ARG A 62 16.52 -16.59 10.86
C ARG A 62 16.32 -18.05 10.45
N VAL A 63 16.42 -18.33 9.15
CA VAL A 63 16.29 -19.68 8.59
C VAL A 63 17.54 -20.08 7.82
N TYR A 64 18.02 -21.31 8.05
CA TYR A 64 19.07 -21.94 7.25
C TYR A 64 18.41 -22.88 6.24
N ASN A 65 18.26 -22.38 5.01
CA ASN A 65 17.49 -23.05 3.99
C ASN A 65 18.23 -24.26 3.43
N LYS A 66 17.49 -25.31 3.08
CA LYS A 66 18.04 -26.44 2.32
C LYS A 66 18.43 -25.96 0.92
N LYS A 67 19.48 -26.55 0.36
CA LYS A 67 19.89 -26.28 -1.03
C LYS A 67 18.70 -26.48 -1.98
N GLY A 68 18.39 -25.44 -2.76
CA GLY A 68 17.27 -25.45 -3.71
C GLY A 68 15.91 -25.15 -3.09
N ALA A 69 15.86 -24.60 -1.87
CA ALA A 69 14.63 -24.06 -1.31
C ALA A 69 14.06 -22.93 -2.20
N ILE A 70 12.74 -22.86 -2.27
CA ILE A 70 11.99 -21.95 -3.12
C ILE A 70 10.96 -21.26 -2.23
N PHE A 71 10.83 -19.95 -2.39
CA PHE A 71 9.68 -19.19 -1.95
C PHE A 71 8.55 -19.43 -2.96
N GLU A 72 7.36 -19.75 -2.47
CA GLU A 72 6.17 -19.93 -3.28
C GLU A 72 5.09 -18.99 -2.75
N ASP A 73 4.58 -18.13 -3.62
CA ASP A 73 3.51 -17.21 -3.29
C ASP A 73 2.15 -17.88 -3.50
N ALA A 74 1.36 -17.99 -2.43
CA ALA A 74 0.02 -18.57 -2.50
C ALA A 74 -0.94 -17.71 -3.33
N ALA A 75 -0.70 -16.40 -3.43
CA ALA A 75 -1.58 -15.45 -4.12
C ALA A 75 -1.69 -15.74 -5.62
N ASN A 76 -0.55 -15.98 -6.28
CA ASN A 76 -0.48 -16.08 -7.74
C ASN A 76 0.42 -17.22 -8.26
N GLY A 77 1.03 -18.02 -7.38
CA GLY A 77 1.91 -19.12 -7.73
C GLY A 77 3.33 -18.69 -8.13
N PHE A 78 3.71 -17.43 -7.91
CA PHE A 78 5.08 -16.95 -8.15
C PHE A 78 6.09 -17.77 -7.35
N GLN A 79 7.23 -18.08 -7.97
CA GLN A 79 8.30 -18.84 -7.33
C GLN A 79 9.67 -18.19 -7.51
N TYR A 80 10.42 -18.09 -6.42
CA TYR A 80 11.79 -17.55 -6.44
C TYR A 80 12.75 -18.32 -5.52
N PRO A 81 14.02 -18.54 -5.91
CA PRO A 81 14.98 -19.25 -5.06
C PRO A 81 15.24 -18.48 -3.76
N LEU A 82 15.16 -19.19 -2.62
CA LEU A 82 15.56 -18.64 -1.34
C LEU A 82 17.09 -18.66 -1.18
N PRO A 83 17.68 -17.67 -0.47
CA PRO A 83 19.10 -17.69 -0.14
C PRO A 83 19.42 -18.86 0.80
N GLU A 84 20.69 -19.25 0.90
CA GLU A 84 21.12 -20.28 1.87
C GLU A 84 20.79 -19.88 3.31
N ILE A 85 20.87 -18.58 3.62
CA ILE A 85 20.51 -18.01 4.92
C ILE A 85 19.47 -16.93 4.66
N SER A 86 18.27 -17.12 5.19
CA SER A 86 17.24 -16.08 5.31
C SER A 86 17.43 -15.35 6.64
N TYR A 87 17.63 -14.04 6.58
CA TYR A 87 17.85 -13.20 7.76
C TYR A 87 16.58 -13.03 8.60
N LYS A 88 16.77 -12.76 9.89
CA LYS A 88 15.66 -12.41 10.80
C LYS A 88 15.09 -11.04 10.40
N TYR A 89 13.77 -10.87 10.45
CA TYR A 89 13.12 -9.58 10.21
C TYR A 89 11.80 -9.43 10.98
N THR A 90 11.37 -8.20 11.22
CA THR A 90 10.02 -7.89 11.67
C THR A 90 9.08 -7.78 10.46
N ALA A 91 7.81 -8.10 10.61
CA ALA A 91 6.82 -8.04 9.53
C ALA A 91 5.43 -7.67 10.05
N VAL A 92 4.60 -7.08 9.19
CA VAL A 92 3.20 -6.72 9.48
C VAL A 92 2.25 -7.53 8.58
N PRO A 93 2.15 -8.88 8.76
CA PRO A 93 1.43 -9.74 7.83
C PRO A 93 -0.09 -9.67 7.92
N ASP A 94 -0.73 -10.09 6.84
CA ASP A 94 -2.16 -10.45 6.81
C ASP A 94 -2.43 -11.72 7.62
N VAL A 95 -3.69 -11.89 8.03
CA VAL A 95 -4.17 -13.11 8.71
C VAL A 95 -4.68 -14.20 7.74
N THR A 96 -4.62 -13.95 6.43
CA THR A 96 -5.09 -14.83 5.35
C THR A 96 -3.92 -15.36 4.49
N PRO A 97 -2.99 -16.16 5.05
CA PRO A 97 -1.76 -16.58 4.36
C PRO A 97 -2.00 -17.44 3.11
N ASP A 98 -3.18 -18.01 2.95
CA ASP A 98 -3.61 -18.73 1.75
C ASP A 98 -3.87 -17.81 0.55
N GLN A 99 -4.01 -16.51 0.79
CA GLN A 99 -4.18 -15.47 -0.22
C GLN A 99 -2.86 -14.73 -0.52
N GLY A 100 -1.79 -15.05 0.19
CA GLY A 100 -0.51 -14.34 0.17
C GLY A 100 -0.02 -14.03 1.58
N ILE A 101 1.30 -13.85 1.75
CA ILE A 101 1.86 -13.59 3.10
C ILE A 101 1.70 -12.13 3.49
N PHE A 102 1.89 -11.22 2.53
CA PHE A 102 1.78 -9.77 2.72
C PHE A 102 2.57 -9.30 3.95
N ASP A 103 3.87 -9.61 4.05
CA ASP A 103 4.67 -9.18 5.22
C ASP A 103 4.83 -7.64 5.31
N GLU A 104 4.43 -6.90 4.25
CA GLU A 104 4.26 -5.45 4.11
C GLU A 104 5.45 -4.56 4.47
N ALA A 105 5.78 -4.51 5.76
CA ALA A 105 6.70 -3.55 6.34
C ALA A 105 7.52 -4.16 7.47
N GLY A 106 8.79 -3.78 7.55
CA GLY A 106 9.62 -4.04 8.71
C GLY A 106 11.09 -3.84 8.47
N PHE A 107 11.89 -4.22 9.48
CA PHE A 107 13.34 -4.20 9.44
C PHE A 107 13.91 -5.61 9.45
N ASN A 108 15.00 -5.83 8.74
CA ASN A 108 15.85 -7.00 8.95
C ASN A 108 16.98 -6.73 9.96
N GLU A 109 17.67 -7.79 10.37
CA GLU A 109 18.79 -7.73 11.32
C GLU A 109 20.03 -6.96 10.83
N TYR A 110 20.05 -6.50 9.58
CA TYR A 110 21.07 -5.60 9.02
C TYR A 110 20.63 -4.13 9.01
N GLY A 111 19.47 -3.81 9.57
CA GLY A 111 18.95 -2.44 9.61
C GLY A 111 18.38 -1.96 8.27
N VAL A 112 18.08 -2.88 7.34
CA VAL A 112 17.34 -2.56 6.12
C VAL A 112 15.85 -2.59 6.45
N SER A 113 15.17 -1.48 6.16
CA SER A 113 13.71 -1.39 6.18
C SER A 113 13.14 -1.49 4.78
N ILE A 114 11.93 -2.04 4.68
CA ILE A 114 11.09 -1.97 3.49
C ILE A 114 9.68 -1.55 3.87
N SER A 115 9.03 -0.79 2.99
CA SER A 115 7.58 -0.66 2.91
C SER A 115 7.16 -1.00 1.49
N ALA A 116 6.38 -2.08 1.36
CA ALA A 116 5.87 -2.60 0.11
C ALA A 116 4.39 -3.00 0.34
N THR A 117 3.40 -2.36 -0.29
CA THR A 117 3.53 -1.36 -1.39
C THR A 117 2.50 -0.22 -1.35
N VAL A 118 2.73 0.80 -2.18
CA VAL A 118 1.64 1.63 -2.70
C VAL A 118 1.36 1.14 -4.13
N SER A 119 0.21 0.51 -4.34
CA SER A 119 -0.20 -0.02 -5.64
C SER A 119 -0.31 1.10 -6.69
N ALA A 120 0.06 0.82 -7.93
CA ALA A 120 -0.02 1.77 -9.03
C ALA A 120 -0.14 1.04 -10.37
N SER A 121 -0.90 1.59 -11.30
CA SER A 121 -1.16 0.91 -12.58
C SER A 121 -0.61 1.69 -13.77
N ALA A 122 -0.03 0.97 -14.74
CA ALA A 122 0.31 1.54 -16.03
C ALA A 122 -0.94 1.73 -16.90
N ASN A 123 -0.90 2.69 -17.84
CA ASN A 123 -1.98 2.86 -18.81
C ASN A 123 -2.08 1.68 -19.79
N ASP A 124 -3.27 1.51 -20.38
CA ASP A 124 -3.58 0.45 -21.35
C ASP A 124 -2.61 0.34 -22.54
N LYS A 125 -1.93 1.43 -22.92
CA LYS A 125 -0.99 1.38 -24.04
C LYS A 125 0.32 0.70 -23.64
N ILE A 126 0.81 1.00 -22.44
CA ILE A 126 1.97 0.31 -21.87
C ILE A 126 1.64 -1.17 -21.68
N GLN A 127 0.47 -1.49 -21.11
CA GLN A 127 0.03 -2.88 -20.87
C GLN A 127 -0.17 -3.68 -22.16
N LYS A 128 -0.31 -3.04 -23.33
CA LYS A 128 -0.32 -3.74 -24.64
C LYS A 128 1.07 -4.12 -25.14
N VAL A 129 2.11 -3.43 -24.68
CA VAL A 129 3.50 -3.63 -25.13
C VAL A 129 4.28 -4.46 -24.11
N ASP A 130 4.11 -4.16 -22.82
CA ASP A 130 4.75 -4.87 -21.70
C ASP A 130 3.69 -5.18 -20.61
N PRO A 131 2.80 -6.17 -20.88
CA PRO A 131 1.75 -6.55 -19.93
C PRO A 131 2.34 -7.10 -18.65
N TYR A 132 1.62 -6.92 -17.53
CA TYR A 132 1.91 -7.65 -16.30
C TYR A 132 1.91 -9.18 -16.52
N VAL A 133 2.77 -9.86 -15.76
CA VAL A 133 2.97 -11.31 -15.82
C VAL A 133 2.18 -11.95 -14.69
N LYS A 134 1.18 -12.79 -15.01
CA LYS A 134 0.23 -13.37 -14.04
C LYS A 134 0.94 -14.03 -12.84
N ASP A 135 1.98 -14.78 -13.09
CA ASP A 135 2.83 -15.49 -12.12
C ASP A 135 4.15 -14.73 -11.86
N GLY A 136 4.13 -13.40 -11.98
CA GLY A 136 5.24 -12.49 -11.69
C GLY A 136 5.26 -12.03 -10.23
N LEU A 137 6.24 -11.19 -9.88
CA LEU A 137 6.37 -10.65 -8.53
C LEU A 137 5.18 -9.75 -8.17
N ALA A 138 4.59 -9.97 -6.99
CA ALA A 138 3.46 -9.23 -6.44
C ALA A 138 3.78 -8.73 -5.01
N GLU A 139 2.95 -7.81 -4.51
CA GLU A 139 2.94 -7.24 -3.17
C GLU A 139 3.00 -8.33 -2.09
N SER A 140 2.19 -9.38 -2.25
CA SER A 140 2.11 -10.57 -1.39
C SER A 140 3.45 -11.23 -1.07
N GLY A 141 4.44 -11.11 -1.96
CA GLY A 141 5.76 -11.72 -1.81
C GLY A 141 6.94 -10.74 -1.68
N LEU A 142 6.75 -9.44 -1.97
CA LEU A 142 7.83 -8.46 -2.06
C LEU A 142 8.69 -8.41 -0.78
N THR A 143 8.05 -8.16 0.36
CA THR A 143 8.73 -8.06 1.65
C THR A 143 9.34 -9.39 2.09
N SER A 144 8.60 -10.50 1.90
CA SER A 144 9.04 -11.86 2.27
C SER A 144 10.22 -12.38 1.45
N ILE A 145 10.47 -11.81 0.27
CA ILE A 145 11.65 -12.13 -0.55
C ILE A 145 12.82 -11.20 -0.20
N VAL A 146 12.55 -9.91 -0.04
CA VAL A 146 13.61 -8.89 0.06
C VAL A 146 14.28 -8.88 1.42
N LEU A 147 13.55 -8.67 2.51
CA LEU A 147 14.12 -8.53 3.86
C LEU A 147 15.01 -9.71 4.28
N PRO A 148 14.63 -10.99 4.06
CA PRO A 148 15.49 -12.10 4.43
C PRO A 148 16.72 -12.27 3.52
N SER A 149 16.83 -11.56 2.40
CA SER A 149 17.84 -11.81 1.36
C SER A 149 18.96 -10.77 1.28
N VAL A 150 18.79 -9.58 1.88
CA VAL A 150 19.66 -8.43 1.63
C VAL A 150 20.27 -7.83 2.90
N LYS A 151 21.39 -7.11 2.74
CA LYS A 151 22.10 -6.41 3.83
C LYS A 151 22.13 -4.90 3.66
N THR A 152 21.77 -4.40 2.48
CA THR A 152 21.63 -2.96 2.20
C THR A 152 20.34 -2.67 1.44
N ALA A 153 19.86 -1.43 1.51
CA ALA A 153 18.70 -0.98 0.77
C ALA A 153 18.91 -1.07 -0.74
N ARG A 154 20.12 -0.74 -1.21
CA ARG A 154 20.50 -0.88 -2.62
C ARG A 154 20.43 -2.33 -3.09
N GLU A 155 20.94 -3.28 -2.31
CA GLU A 155 20.81 -4.72 -2.63
C GLU A 155 19.33 -5.13 -2.73
N GLY A 156 18.46 -4.55 -1.90
CA GLY A 156 17.01 -4.72 -2.01
C GLY A 156 16.45 -4.27 -3.36
N VAL A 157 16.80 -3.06 -3.80
CA VAL A 157 16.37 -2.53 -5.11
C VAL A 157 16.92 -3.37 -6.25
N GLU A 158 18.19 -3.76 -6.19
CA GLU A 158 18.85 -4.60 -7.20
C GLU A 158 18.22 -6.00 -7.28
N LEU A 159 17.78 -6.55 -6.14
CA LEU A 159 17.06 -7.82 -6.08
C LEU A 159 15.68 -7.73 -6.73
N ILE A 160 14.87 -6.71 -6.39
CA ILE A 160 13.56 -6.49 -7.03
C ILE A 160 13.75 -6.28 -8.54
N ALA A 161 14.67 -5.40 -8.92
CA ALA A 161 15.02 -5.12 -10.31
C ALA A 161 15.32 -6.42 -11.07
N LYS A 162 16.22 -7.25 -10.54
CA LYS A 162 16.57 -8.55 -11.13
C LYS A 162 15.35 -9.46 -11.28
N ILE A 163 14.50 -9.56 -10.26
CA ILE A 163 13.30 -10.40 -10.32
C ILE A 163 12.36 -9.91 -11.41
N VAL A 164 12.09 -8.60 -11.47
CA VAL A 164 11.24 -8.00 -12.51
C VAL A 164 11.82 -8.20 -13.90
N GLU A 165 13.15 -8.11 -14.10
CA GLU A 165 13.79 -8.43 -15.38
C GLU A 165 13.65 -9.92 -15.77
N GLU A 166 13.79 -10.84 -14.82
CA GLU A 166 13.84 -12.29 -15.08
C GLU A 166 12.47 -12.97 -15.12
N LYS A 167 11.52 -12.49 -14.33
CA LYS A 167 10.23 -13.13 -14.04
C LYS A 167 9.03 -12.21 -14.30
N GLY A 168 9.27 -10.92 -14.45
CA GLY A 168 8.22 -9.92 -14.55
C GLY A 168 7.51 -9.64 -13.23
N ALA A 169 6.65 -8.63 -13.25
CA ALA A 169 5.77 -8.23 -12.16
C ALA A 169 4.31 -8.53 -12.52
N ALA A 170 3.54 -8.98 -11.52
CA ALA A 170 2.11 -9.24 -11.66
C ALA A 170 1.26 -7.98 -11.59
N GLU A 171 1.82 -6.90 -11.06
CA GLU A 171 1.16 -5.62 -10.88
C GLU A 171 2.20 -4.50 -10.82
N GLY A 172 1.73 -3.24 -10.82
CA GLY A 172 2.60 -2.10 -10.62
C GLY A 172 2.55 -1.65 -9.17
N ASN A 173 3.72 -1.29 -8.64
CA ASN A 173 3.91 -1.05 -7.22
C ASN A 173 4.96 0.03 -7.01
N ILE A 174 4.79 0.80 -5.95
CA ILE A 174 5.81 1.70 -5.41
C ILE A 174 6.33 1.09 -4.12
N VAL A 175 7.65 0.98 -4.03
CA VAL A 175 8.36 0.40 -2.89
C VAL A 175 9.38 1.39 -2.36
N THR A 176 9.48 1.48 -1.04
CA THR A 176 10.58 2.19 -0.39
C THR A 176 11.45 1.20 0.37
N ILE A 177 12.77 1.30 0.18
CA ILE A 177 13.74 0.49 0.91
C ILE A 177 14.78 1.45 1.47
N ALA A 178 15.04 1.37 2.77
CA ALA A 178 15.91 2.32 3.42
C ALA A 178 16.86 1.67 4.41
N ASP A 179 18.06 2.22 4.48
CA ASP A 179 19.08 1.89 5.47
C ASP A 179 19.83 3.18 5.85
N LYS A 180 20.95 3.06 6.59
CA LYS A 180 21.77 4.20 7.00
C LYS A 180 22.35 5.04 5.86
N GLU A 181 22.45 4.51 4.64
CA GLU A 181 23.00 5.21 3.48
C GLU A 181 21.92 6.05 2.76
N GLY A 182 20.64 5.77 3.02
CA GLY A 182 19.52 6.58 2.55
C GLY A 182 18.29 5.75 2.17
N VAL A 183 17.36 6.41 1.49
CA VAL A 183 16.08 5.82 1.06
C VAL A 183 16.11 5.65 -0.45
N TRP A 184 15.91 4.43 -0.90
CA TRP A 184 15.59 4.16 -2.29
C TRP A 184 14.07 4.18 -2.48
N TYR A 185 13.64 4.93 -3.49
CA TYR A 185 12.26 4.96 -3.97
C TYR A 185 12.22 4.27 -5.32
N MET A 186 11.45 3.18 -5.44
CA MET A 186 11.35 2.36 -6.65
C MET A 186 9.90 2.28 -7.11
N GLU A 187 9.70 2.46 -8.42
CA GLU A 187 8.44 2.19 -9.11
C GLU A 187 8.61 0.98 -10.03
N ILE A 188 7.81 -0.06 -9.81
CA ILE A 188 7.59 -1.18 -10.72
C ILE A 188 6.46 -0.74 -11.66
N LEU A 189 6.80 -0.45 -12.91
CA LEU A 189 5.97 0.34 -13.81
C LEU A 189 5.07 -0.49 -14.72
N SER A 190 5.49 -1.70 -15.07
CA SER A 190 4.78 -2.61 -15.99
C SER A 190 5.37 -4.02 -15.85
N GLY A 191 5.06 -4.94 -16.77
CA GLY A 191 5.54 -6.32 -16.72
C GLY A 191 7.04 -6.43 -16.44
N HIS A 192 7.89 -5.66 -17.12
CA HIS A 192 9.35 -5.75 -16.97
C HIS A 192 10.04 -4.39 -16.85
N GLN A 193 9.28 -3.29 -16.78
CA GLN A 193 9.88 -1.95 -16.59
C GLN A 193 9.82 -1.50 -15.14
N TYR A 194 10.89 -0.87 -14.69
CA TYR A 194 11.01 -0.27 -13.37
C TYR A 194 12.01 0.89 -13.40
N ALA A 195 11.91 1.77 -12.42
CA ALA A 195 12.91 2.80 -12.16
C ALA A 195 12.99 3.08 -10.66
N ALA A 196 14.20 3.31 -10.17
CA ALA A 196 14.47 3.61 -8.78
C ALA A 196 15.50 4.74 -8.66
N ILE A 197 15.31 5.59 -7.67
CA ILE A 197 16.24 6.66 -7.32
C ILE A 197 16.64 6.59 -5.84
N LEU A 198 17.88 6.96 -5.54
CA LEU A 198 18.28 7.34 -4.19
C LEU A 198 17.65 8.70 -3.88
N PHE A 199 16.65 8.69 -3.00
CA PHE A 199 15.83 9.84 -2.68
C PHE A 199 16.69 10.98 -2.10
N PRO A 200 16.55 12.24 -2.60
CA PRO A 200 17.34 13.35 -2.09
C PRO A 200 16.97 13.72 -0.64
N GLU A 201 17.99 13.94 0.19
CA GLU A 201 17.81 14.22 1.62
C GLU A 201 17.17 15.59 1.93
N ASP A 202 17.16 16.52 0.97
CA ASP A 202 16.58 17.87 1.08
C ASP A 202 15.16 17.98 0.50
N ARG A 203 14.52 16.82 0.28
CA ARG A 203 13.19 16.72 -0.31
C ARG A 203 12.23 15.98 0.61
N PHE A 204 10.95 16.19 0.37
CA PHE A 204 9.88 15.32 0.85
C PHE A 204 9.00 14.90 -0.32
N ALA A 205 8.27 13.81 -0.16
CA ALA A 205 7.31 13.27 -1.11
C ALA A 205 6.06 12.78 -0.40
N VAL A 206 4.91 12.87 -1.08
CA VAL A 206 3.66 12.20 -0.73
C VAL A 206 3.16 11.53 -2.00
N PHE A 207 2.96 10.22 -1.97
CA PHE A 207 2.66 9.41 -3.15
C PHE A 207 1.52 8.42 -2.84
N PRO A 208 0.28 8.74 -3.25
CA PRO A 208 -0.82 7.78 -3.35
C PRO A 208 -0.67 6.88 -4.59
N ASN A 209 -1.76 6.24 -5.03
CA ASN A 209 -1.78 5.10 -5.93
C ASN A 209 -1.57 5.42 -7.43
N THR A 210 -0.47 6.08 -7.75
CA THR A 210 -0.05 6.37 -9.13
C THR A 210 1.45 6.58 -9.19
N PHE A 211 2.09 6.49 -10.36
CA PHE A 211 3.52 6.75 -10.49
C PHE A 211 3.83 8.25 -10.40
N PHE A 212 4.97 8.61 -9.82
CA PHE A 212 5.41 9.99 -9.58
C PHE A 212 6.78 10.32 -10.16
N LEU A 213 7.61 9.33 -10.56
CA LEU A 213 8.92 9.61 -11.12
C LEU A 213 8.83 10.53 -12.35
N GLY A 214 9.56 11.63 -12.29
CA GLY A 214 9.69 12.58 -13.38
C GLY A 214 10.76 12.15 -14.38
N HIS A 215 11.74 13.01 -14.61
CA HIS A 215 12.96 12.64 -15.32
C HIS A 215 13.88 11.83 -14.41
N VAL A 216 14.39 10.72 -14.94
CA VAL A 216 15.37 9.87 -14.26
C VAL A 216 16.68 9.91 -15.05
N ASP A 217 17.78 10.27 -14.39
CA ASP A 217 19.11 10.29 -15.01
C ASP A 217 19.72 8.88 -15.01
N LEU A 218 19.59 8.19 -16.14
CA LEU A 218 20.11 6.85 -16.35
C LEU A 218 21.65 6.78 -16.41
N SER A 219 22.34 7.92 -16.50
CA SER A 219 23.81 7.96 -16.47
C SER A 219 24.38 7.99 -15.05
N ASP A 220 23.58 8.40 -14.06
CA ASP A 220 23.96 8.37 -12.64
C ASP A 220 23.68 7.00 -12.03
N THR A 221 24.52 6.02 -12.34
CA THR A 221 24.37 4.65 -11.82
C THR A 221 24.60 4.54 -10.31
N GLU A 222 25.10 5.59 -9.65
CA GLU A 222 25.23 5.61 -8.19
C GLU A 222 23.89 5.89 -7.54
N ARG A 223 23.08 6.77 -8.14
CA ARG A 223 21.79 7.22 -7.60
C ARG A 223 20.57 6.68 -8.33
N THR A 224 20.75 5.97 -9.44
CA THR A 224 19.67 5.47 -10.29
C THR A 224 19.87 3.99 -10.61
N ILE A 225 18.79 3.21 -10.51
CA ILE A 225 18.69 1.82 -10.99
C ILE A 225 17.40 1.73 -11.80
N ALA A 226 17.46 1.44 -13.09
CA ALA A 226 16.27 1.42 -13.94
C ALA A 226 16.42 0.40 -15.08
N SER A 227 15.29 -0.03 -15.63
CA SER A 227 15.28 -0.94 -16.78
C SER A 227 15.86 -0.26 -18.03
N LYS A 228 16.60 -1.02 -18.83
CA LYS A 228 17.28 -0.48 -20.03
C LYS A 228 16.30 -0.03 -21.12
N ASP A 229 15.13 -0.65 -21.16
CA ASP A 229 14.10 -0.43 -22.18
C ASP A 229 13.00 0.55 -21.70
N LEU A 230 13.16 1.18 -20.54
CA LEU A 230 12.18 2.09 -19.92
C LEU A 230 11.62 3.14 -20.90
N GLU A 231 12.50 3.85 -21.61
CA GLU A 231 12.09 4.87 -22.58
C GLU A 231 11.55 4.25 -23.88
N LYS A 232 12.13 3.12 -24.30
CA LYS A 232 11.78 2.42 -25.53
C LYS A 232 10.35 1.89 -25.47
N VAL A 233 9.95 1.26 -24.36
CA VAL A 233 8.59 0.74 -24.15
C VAL A 233 7.56 1.86 -24.24
N ALA A 234 7.81 3.03 -23.64
CA ALA A 234 6.92 4.18 -23.73
C ALA A 234 6.77 4.71 -25.18
N LYS A 235 7.84 4.67 -25.98
CA LYS A 235 7.80 5.04 -27.40
C LYS A 235 7.02 4.02 -28.22
N GLU A 236 7.27 2.74 -28.02
CA GLU A 236 6.55 1.65 -28.70
C GLU A 236 5.04 1.66 -28.38
N ALA A 237 4.69 1.99 -27.13
CA ALA A 237 3.31 2.14 -26.68
C ALA A 237 2.61 3.39 -27.26
N ASN A 238 3.34 4.32 -27.90
CA ASN A 238 2.81 5.63 -28.30
C ASN A 238 2.20 6.40 -27.11
N SER A 239 2.86 6.33 -25.96
CA SER A 239 2.52 7.07 -24.74
C SER A 239 3.64 8.00 -24.26
N TYR A 240 4.84 7.93 -24.87
CA TYR A 240 5.98 8.80 -24.56
C TYR A 240 5.62 10.28 -24.41
N LYS A 241 6.00 10.86 -23.27
CA LYS A 241 5.87 12.28 -22.94
C LYS A 241 7.20 12.85 -22.49
N GLU A 242 7.36 14.14 -22.80
CA GLU A 242 8.46 14.96 -22.30
C GLU A 242 7.92 16.12 -21.49
N VAL A 243 8.68 16.49 -20.46
CA VAL A 243 8.56 17.77 -19.75
C VAL A 243 9.92 18.44 -19.84
N ASP A 244 9.93 19.72 -20.22
CA ASP A 244 11.17 20.49 -20.44
C ASP A 244 12.19 19.80 -21.37
N GLY A 245 11.69 19.10 -22.39
CA GLY A 245 12.50 18.40 -23.40
C GLY A 245 13.19 17.12 -22.92
N LYS A 246 12.74 16.56 -21.80
CA LYS A 246 13.26 15.30 -21.24
C LYS A 246 12.13 14.30 -21.04
N PHE A 247 12.43 13.03 -21.30
CA PHE A 247 11.52 11.91 -21.00
C PHE A 247 11.02 11.97 -19.55
N HIS A 248 9.71 11.91 -19.38
CA HIS A 248 9.03 11.94 -18.09
C HIS A 248 8.30 10.62 -17.83
N VAL A 249 8.74 9.88 -16.82
CA VAL A 249 8.29 8.49 -16.58
C VAL A 249 6.79 8.46 -16.28
N SER A 250 6.34 9.13 -15.21
CA SER A 250 4.95 9.07 -14.77
C SER A 250 3.96 9.56 -15.84
N GLN A 251 4.23 10.68 -16.51
CA GLN A 251 3.38 11.17 -17.62
C GLN A 251 3.33 10.23 -18.83
N SER A 252 4.32 9.35 -19.02
CA SER A 252 4.34 8.36 -20.10
C SER A 252 3.69 7.03 -19.71
N TYR A 253 3.72 6.68 -18.42
CA TYR A 253 3.26 5.39 -17.89
C TYR A 253 1.89 5.45 -17.23
N ASN A 254 1.50 6.55 -16.59
CA ASN A 254 0.24 6.63 -15.84
C ASN A 254 -1.00 6.66 -16.74
N PRO A 255 -2.13 6.13 -16.27
CA PRO A 255 -3.46 6.54 -16.71
C PRO A 255 -3.75 7.99 -16.24
N PRO A 256 -4.90 8.58 -16.62
CA PRO A 256 -5.34 9.84 -16.02
C PRO A 256 -5.40 9.77 -14.49
N LEU A 257 -4.87 10.80 -13.82
CA LEU A 257 -4.85 10.90 -12.35
C LEU A 257 -6.27 10.81 -11.78
N GLN A 258 -6.51 9.85 -10.88
CA GLN A 258 -7.80 9.67 -10.24
C GLN A 258 -8.04 10.73 -9.16
N GLU A 259 -9.31 11.00 -8.88
CA GLU A 259 -9.70 12.01 -7.89
C GLU A 259 -9.29 11.62 -6.46
N ALA A 260 -9.32 10.33 -6.13
CA ALA A 260 -8.88 9.82 -4.83
C ALA A 260 -7.37 10.01 -4.61
N ASP A 261 -6.55 9.82 -5.64
CA ASP A 261 -5.11 10.12 -5.60
C ASP A 261 -4.88 11.62 -5.48
N ARG A 262 -5.56 12.40 -6.32
CA ARG A 262 -5.47 13.86 -6.34
C ARG A 262 -5.73 14.46 -4.96
N SER A 263 -6.79 14.04 -4.26
CA SER A 263 -7.11 14.61 -2.95
C SER A 263 -6.03 14.30 -1.91
N ARG A 264 -5.50 13.07 -1.91
CA ARG A 264 -4.47 12.62 -0.97
C ARG A 264 -3.10 13.27 -1.20
N VAL A 265 -2.61 13.28 -2.46
CA VAL A 265 -1.34 13.95 -2.76
C VAL A 265 -1.40 15.44 -2.46
N TRP A 266 -2.50 16.10 -2.86
CA TRP A 266 -2.67 17.52 -2.60
C TRP A 266 -2.74 17.83 -1.11
N SER A 267 -3.58 17.10 -0.35
CA SER A 267 -3.75 17.38 1.08
C SER A 267 -2.49 17.05 1.88
N GLY A 268 -1.77 15.99 1.50
CA GLY A 268 -0.52 15.62 2.14
C GLY A 268 0.59 16.64 1.90
N ILE A 269 0.75 17.11 0.65
CA ILE A 269 1.69 18.22 0.35
C ILE A 269 1.32 19.46 1.17
N LYS A 270 0.04 19.83 1.25
CA LYS A 270 -0.41 20.98 2.03
C LYS A 270 -0.24 20.80 3.55
N SER A 271 -0.27 19.57 4.04
CA SER A 271 -0.02 19.26 5.45
C SER A 271 1.45 19.52 5.83
N LEU A 272 2.38 19.06 5.00
CA LEU A 272 3.82 19.27 5.22
C LEU A 272 4.29 20.68 4.84
N ASP A 273 3.74 21.24 3.77
CA ASP A 273 4.02 22.59 3.29
C ASP A 273 2.73 23.38 2.95
N PRO A 274 2.11 24.04 3.95
CA PRO A 274 0.92 24.86 3.74
C PRO A 274 1.13 25.99 2.71
N SER A 275 2.38 26.45 2.53
CA SER A 275 2.75 27.51 1.59
C SER A 275 3.03 27.02 0.17
N SER A 276 3.03 25.69 -0.06
CA SER A 276 3.30 25.10 -1.37
C SER A 276 2.45 25.75 -2.46
N PRO A 277 2.99 26.04 -3.65
CA PRO A 277 2.23 26.65 -4.73
C PRO A 277 1.23 25.68 -5.40
N VAL A 278 1.32 24.39 -5.08
CA VAL A 278 0.49 23.33 -5.65
C VAL A 278 -1.00 23.63 -5.47
N LYS A 279 -1.77 23.45 -6.54
CA LYS A 279 -3.23 23.61 -6.58
C LYS A 279 -3.90 22.25 -6.68
N TYR A 280 -5.16 22.20 -6.26
CA TYR A 280 -5.93 20.96 -6.28
C TYR A 280 -6.14 20.44 -7.72
N ASP A 281 -6.37 21.36 -8.65
CA ASP A 281 -6.68 21.12 -10.06
C ASP A 281 -5.43 21.05 -10.96
N ASP A 282 -4.22 21.00 -10.39
CA ASP A 282 -3.00 20.78 -11.16
C ASP A 282 -3.09 19.46 -11.94
N ALA A 283 -2.64 19.45 -13.20
CA ALA A 283 -2.79 18.28 -14.08
C ALA A 283 -1.99 17.07 -13.59
N SER A 284 -0.88 17.32 -12.88
CA SER A 284 0.01 16.34 -12.27
C SER A 284 0.69 16.94 -11.05
N PHE A 285 1.27 16.09 -10.21
CA PHE A 285 2.05 16.47 -9.04
C PHE A 285 3.46 15.89 -9.17
N ASP A 286 4.49 16.67 -8.87
CA ASP A 286 5.87 16.20 -8.88
C ASP A 286 6.15 15.31 -7.66
N LEU A 287 7.06 14.34 -7.77
CA LEU A 287 7.47 13.53 -6.61
C LEU A 287 8.19 14.38 -5.54
N LEU A 288 9.08 15.27 -5.99
CA LEU A 288 10.10 15.90 -5.14
C LEU A 288 9.68 17.32 -4.75
N HIS A 289 9.23 17.47 -3.51
CA HIS A 289 8.90 18.75 -2.91
C HIS A 289 9.96 19.21 -1.91
N THR A 290 9.94 20.48 -1.54
CA THR A 290 10.80 21.05 -0.49
C THR A 290 10.03 22.09 0.30
N THR A 291 10.52 22.43 1.49
CA THR A 291 9.92 23.45 2.37
C THR A 291 11.00 24.04 3.27
N ASP A 292 10.80 25.29 3.69
CA ASP A 292 11.66 25.93 4.70
C ASP A 292 11.29 25.50 6.14
N ARG A 293 10.17 24.80 6.32
CA ARG A 293 9.78 24.24 7.63
C ARG A 293 10.74 23.14 8.05
N LYS A 294 11.00 23.05 9.36
CA LYS A 294 11.62 21.87 9.97
C LYS A 294 10.54 20.91 10.41
N LEU A 295 10.42 19.80 9.68
CA LEU A 295 9.38 18.80 9.88
C LEU A 295 9.77 17.86 11.02
N THR A 296 8.79 17.38 11.77
CA THR A 296 8.96 16.50 12.93
C THR A 296 8.31 15.15 12.67
N LEU A 297 8.63 14.15 13.50
CA LEU A 297 7.89 12.90 13.52
C LEU A 297 6.37 13.13 13.75
N ARG A 298 6.00 14.15 14.54
CA ARG A 298 4.60 14.52 14.72
C ARG A 298 3.95 15.04 13.42
N ASP A 299 4.68 15.77 12.58
CA ASP A 299 4.16 16.17 11.26
C ASP A 299 3.90 14.94 10.37
N ALA A 300 4.77 13.92 10.40
CA ALA A 300 4.58 12.67 9.68
C ALA A 300 3.39 11.85 10.20
N MET A 301 3.24 11.74 11.52
CA MET A 301 2.06 11.14 12.14
C MET A 301 0.76 11.88 11.77
N ASN A 302 0.79 13.21 11.75
CA ASN A 302 -0.36 14.03 11.37
C ASN A 302 -0.68 13.92 9.87
N LEU A 303 0.32 13.74 9.01
CA LEU A 303 0.13 13.46 7.59
C LEU A 303 -0.69 12.19 7.39
N GLN A 304 -0.33 11.08 8.05
CA GLN A 304 -1.07 9.82 7.97
C GLN A 304 -2.47 9.89 8.61
N ARG A 305 -2.73 10.93 9.42
CA ARG A 305 -4.02 11.24 10.04
C ARG A 305 -4.84 12.26 9.27
N ASN A 306 -4.33 12.76 8.15
CA ASN A 306 -4.96 13.83 7.40
C ASN A 306 -6.33 13.38 6.88
N ARG A 307 -7.37 14.12 7.28
CA ARG A 307 -8.75 13.99 6.80
C ARG A 307 -9.25 15.31 6.22
N LEU A 308 -8.35 16.05 5.56
CA LEU A 308 -8.62 17.31 4.85
C LEU A 308 -8.96 18.49 5.78
N GLU A 309 -8.61 18.42 7.06
CA GLU A 309 -8.86 19.47 8.04
C GLU A 309 -8.19 20.78 7.64
N GLY A 310 -8.85 21.91 7.96
CA GLY A 310 -8.36 23.25 7.59
C GLY A 310 -8.49 23.60 6.10
N THR A 311 -9.11 22.73 5.30
CA THR A 311 -9.39 22.98 3.88
C THR A 311 -10.88 23.26 3.64
N LYS A 312 -11.25 23.53 2.38
CA LYS A 312 -12.66 23.65 1.96
C LYS A 312 -13.35 22.30 1.72
N TYR A 313 -12.61 21.20 1.79
CA TYR A 313 -13.10 19.85 1.52
C TYR A 313 -13.42 19.11 2.81
N LYS A 314 -14.25 18.07 2.70
CA LYS A 314 -14.59 17.15 3.78
C LYS A 314 -14.17 15.72 3.41
N PRO A 315 -13.87 14.85 4.38
CA PRO A 315 -13.55 13.45 4.11
C PRO A 315 -14.79 12.71 3.58
N GLN A 316 -14.58 11.83 2.60
CA GLN A 316 -15.66 11.22 1.80
C GLN A 316 -16.60 10.33 2.63
N ASP A 317 -16.07 9.62 3.61
CA ASP A 317 -16.82 8.80 4.57
C ASP A 317 -17.77 9.62 5.48
N GLN A 318 -17.66 10.95 5.51
CA GLN A 318 -18.60 11.84 6.22
C GLN A 318 -19.90 12.10 5.43
N MET A 319 -19.97 11.73 4.14
CA MET A 319 -21.12 12.04 3.28
C MET A 319 -22.45 11.50 3.83
N GLU A 320 -22.43 10.27 4.33
CA GLU A 320 -23.63 9.61 4.82
C GLU A 320 -24.19 10.31 6.05
N LEU A 321 -23.32 10.61 7.02
CA LEU A 321 -23.64 11.33 8.25
C LEU A 321 -24.18 12.74 7.97
N ASP A 322 -23.67 13.40 6.92
CA ASP A 322 -24.16 14.71 6.46
C ASP A 322 -25.47 14.63 5.64
N GLY A 323 -26.08 13.44 5.53
CA GLY A 323 -27.34 13.21 4.82
C GLY A 323 -27.22 13.29 3.29
N LYS A 324 -26.01 13.12 2.74
CA LYS A 324 -25.75 13.12 1.29
C LYS A 324 -25.79 11.72 0.67
N GLY A 325 -25.93 10.68 1.49
CA GLY A 325 -25.96 9.28 1.09
C GLY A 325 -24.56 8.66 1.02
N ILE A 326 -24.52 7.37 0.71
CA ILE A 326 -23.28 6.58 0.65
C ILE A 326 -22.50 6.93 -0.62
N PRO A 327 -21.17 7.14 -0.53
CA PRO A 327 -20.31 7.33 -1.70
C PRO A 327 -20.46 6.18 -2.70
N LYS A 328 -20.62 6.50 -3.97
CA LYS A 328 -20.68 5.49 -5.04
C LYS A 328 -19.34 5.36 -5.75
N LYS A 329 -18.91 4.13 -5.99
CA LYS A 329 -17.69 3.83 -6.73
C LYS A 329 -17.71 4.52 -8.11
N GLY A 330 -16.68 5.30 -8.41
CA GLY A 330 -16.53 6.03 -9.66
C GLY A 330 -17.31 7.35 -9.76
N GLU A 331 -18.08 7.73 -8.74
CA GLU A 331 -18.69 9.05 -8.64
C GLU A 331 -17.92 9.92 -7.64
N PHE A 332 -17.72 11.20 -7.98
CA PHE A 332 -16.97 12.13 -7.14
C PHE A 332 -17.83 13.35 -6.80
N ASP A 333 -17.85 13.70 -5.51
CA ASP A 333 -18.51 14.91 -5.04
C ASP A 333 -17.56 16.13 -5.14
N ALA A 334 -18.14 17.33 -5.24
CA ALA A 334 -17.36 18.57 -5.32
C ALA A 334 -16.67 18.95 -4.00
N VAL A 335 -17.24 18.57 -2.85
CA VAL A 335 -16.81 18.91 -1.49
C VAL A 335 -16.22 17.71 -0.76
N TYR A 336 -16.82 16.53 -0.92
CA TYR A 336 -16.40 15.32 -0.21
C TYR A 336 -15.34 14.54 -1.00
N LYS A 337 -14.14 14.41 -0.44
CA LYS A 337 -12.95 13.87 -1.11
C LYS A 337 -12.34 12.73 -0.30
N TYR A 338 -11.70 11.78 -0.99
CA TYR A 338 -11.06 10.64 -0.33
C TYR A 338 -9.86 11.13 0.51
N PRO A 339 -9.86 10.95 1.84
CA PRO A 339 -8.77 11.40 2.71
C PRO A 339 -7.62 10.39 2.75
N ILE A 340 -6.47 10.80 3.33
CA ILE A 340 -5.38 9.86 3.62
C ILE A 340 -5.83 8.90 4.72
N SER A 341 -6.22 9.43 5.88
CA SER A 341 -6.76 8.60 6.96
C SER A 341 -8.23 8.29 6.71
N ASN A 342 -8.55 7.03 6.50
CA ASN A 342 -9.91 6.57 6.24
C ASN A 342 -10.20 5.24 6.99
N PRO A 343 -11.43 4.72 6.95
CA PRO A 343 -11.80 3.47 7.64
C PRO A 343 -11.10 2.22 7.09
N ASN A 344 -10.60 2.26 5.86
CA ASN A 344 -9.96 1.11 5.22
C ASN A 344 -8.47 0.96 5.60
N VAL A 345 -7.90 1.93 6.34
CA VAL A 345 -6.51 1.85 6.80
C VAL A 345 -6.39 0.73 7.83
N MET A 346 -5.69 -0.35 7.45
CA MET A 346 -5.50 -1.54 8.27
C MET A 346 -4.33 -1.38 9.23
N GLU A 347 -3.30 -0.68 8.80
CA GLU A 347 -2.17 -0.26 9.62
C GLU A 347 -1.52 0.98 9.01
N ALA A 348 -0.71 1.66 9.82
CA ALA A 348 0.18 2.70 9.34
C ALA A 348 1.50 2.60 10.08
N HIS A 349 2.60 2.76 9.33
CA HIS A 349 3.94 2.71 9.90
C HIS A 349 4.78 3.92 9.46
N ILE A 350 5.74 4.28 10.31
CA ILE A 350 6.79 5.25 10.03
C ILE A 350 8.13 4.70 10.48
N PHE A 351 9.03 4.45 9.54
CA PHE A 351 10.44 4.24 9.80
C PHE A 351 11.13 5.57 10.07
N GLN A 352 11.75 5.69 11.24
CA GLN A 352 12.62 6.78 11.63
C GLN A 352 14.06 6.27 11.69
N LEU A 353 14.89 6.78 10.78
CA LEU A 353 16.29 6.42 10.66
C LEU A 353 17.16 7.57 11.18
N LYS A 354 17.87 7.34 12.27
CA LYS A 354 18.86 8.26 12.84
C LYS A 354 20.26 7.75 12.52
N ASP A 355 21.15 8.63 12.04
CA ASP A 355 22.50 8.26 11.60
C ASP A 355 23.32 7.60 12.74
N GLU A 356 23.00 7.92 14.00
CA GLU A 356 23.69 7.42 15.19
C GLU A 356 23.27 6.01 15.62
N VAL A 357 22.12 5.49 15.16
CA VAL A 357 21.61 4.17 15.55
C VAL A 357 22.14 3.11 14.56
N PRO A 358 23.14 2.29 14.95
CA PRO A 358 23.70 1.31 14.03
C PRO A 358 22.74 0.13 13.79
N ALA A 359 22.95 -0.58 12.69
CA ALA A 359 22.24 -1.83 12.38
C ALA A 359 22.26 -2.85 13.53
N SER A 360 23.40 -2.98 14.24
CA SER A 360 23.54 -3.88 15.38
C SER A 360 22.68 -3.51 16.60
N ALA A 361 22.16 -2.30 16.62
CA ALA A 361 21.23 -1.77 17.63
C ALA A 361 19.80 -1.61 17.07
N GLY A 362 19.49 -2.25 15.94
CA GLY A 362 18.16 -2.23 15.32
C GLY A 362 18.03 -1.37 14.07
N GLY A 363 19.05 -0.57 13.73
CA GLY A 363 19.11 0.24 12.50
C GLY A 363 18.15 1.43 12.41
N GLY A 364 17.14 1.48 13.28
CA GLY A 364 16.17 2.55 13.36
C GLY A 364 14.94 2.11 14.17
N THR A 365 13.92 2.96 14.14
CA THR A 365 12.67 2.74 14.87
C THR A 365 11.49 2.71 13.90
N MET A 366 10.68 1.66 13.97
CA MET A 366 9.37 1.60 13.32
C MET A 366 8.31 2.07 14.32
N TRP A 367 7.69 3.20 14.03
CA TRP A 367 6.49 3.66 14.71
C TRP A 367 5.29 3.01 14.05
N LEU A 368 4.67 2.05 14.72
CA LEU A 368 3.55 1.26 14.18
C LEU A 368 2.23 1.68 14.83
N SER A 369 1.24 1.95 14.00
CA SER A 369 -0.15 2.18 14.35
C SER A 369 -0.98 1.06 13.73
N MET A 370 -1.37 0.08 14.54
CA MET A 370 -2.22 -1.02 14.09
C MET A 370 -3.69 -0.57 14.06
N GLY A 371 -4.33 -0.68 12.90
CA GLY A 371 -5.61 -0.04 12.60
C GLY A 371 -5.48 1.43 12.19
N SER A 372 -6.59 2.02 11.73
CA SER A 372 -6.60 3.40 11.22
C SER A 372 -6.02 4.39 12.24
N PRO A 373 -5.02 5.21 11.84
CA PRO A 373 -4.29 6.10 12.74
C PRO A 373 -5.15 7.26 13.26
N ARG A 374 -6.41 7.40 12.80
CA ARG A 374 -7.39 8.36 13.32
C ARG A 374 -7.44 8.32 14.84
N ASN A 375 -7.66 7.14 15.43
CA ASN A 375 -7.67 6.93 16.88
C ASN A 375 -6.71 5.83 17.37
N ALA A 376 -5.89 5.27 16.48
CA ALA A 376 -4.83 4.35 16.88
C ALA A 376 -3.54 5.11 17.27
N PRO A 377 -2.85 4.67 18.35
CA PRO A 377 -1.56 5.24 18.74
C PRO A 377 -0.40 4.64 17.93
N TYR A 378 0.64 5.43 17.67
CA TYR A 378 1.90 4.93 17.11
C TYR A 378 2.87 4.49 18.22
N LEU A 379 3.22 3.20 18.25
CA LEU A 379 4.18 2.65 19.20
C LEU A 379 5.55 2.43 18.54
N PRO A 380 6.67 2.79 19.19
CA PRO A 380 7.98 2.59 18.61
C PRO A 380 8.52 1.17 18.87
N TYR A 381 9.08 0.57 17.82
CA TYR A 381 9.71 -0.76 17.82
C TYR A 381 11.06 -0.70 17.08
N TYR A 382 12.12 -1.22 17.68
CA TYR A 382 13.39 -1.39 16.98
C TYR A 382 13.36 -2.60 16.05
N GLY A 383 14.14 -2.57 14.96
CA GLY A 383 14.25 -3.71 14.06
C GLY A 383 14.92 -4.96 14.66
N ASN A 384 15.61 -4.84 15.80
CA ASN A 384 16.32 -5.94 16.44
C ASN A 384 15.49 -6.71 17.48
N ILE A 385 14.22 -6.38 17.71
CA ILE A 385 13.36 -7.12 18.65
C ILE A 385 13.29 -8.62 18.31
N LEU A 386 12.96 -9.42 19.32
CA LEU A 386 12.92 -10.88 19.24
C LEU A 386 11.48 -11.42 19.26
N ASN A 387 10.53 -10.62 19.70
CA ASN A 387 9.13 -10.98 19.73
C ASN A 387 8.26 -9.72 19.76
N THR A 388 6.97 -9.88 19.50
CA THR A 388 5.95 -8.84 19.60
C THR A 388 4.92 -9.22 20.66
N TYR A 389 4.10 -8.26 21.08
CA TYR A 389 3.09 -8.50 22.10
C TYR A 389 1.94 -9.36 21.56
N GLN A 390 1.43 -10.27 22.37
CA GLN A 390 0.45 -11.29 21.96
C GLN A 390 -0.82 -10.72 21.32
N ALA A 391 -1.26 -9.52 21.71
CA ALA A 391 -2.44 -8.90 21.11
C ALA A 391 -2.28 -8.56 19.62
N TYR A 392 -1.04 -8.47 19.11
CA TYR A 392 -0.75 -8.34 17.68
C TYR A 392 -0.68 -9.68 16.94
N GLN A 393 -0.86 -10.81 17.63
CA GLN A 393 -0.64 -12.15 17.09
C GLN A 393 -1.94 -12.96 16.93
N GLU A 394 -3.09 -12.35 17.19
CA GLU A 394 -4.40 -12.99 17.05
C GLU A 394 -4.76 -13.15 15.57
N LEU A 395 -4.95 -14.39 15.11
CA LEU A 395 -5.14 -14.75 13.69
C LEU A 395 -6.61 -14.73 13.22
N GLY A 396 -7.54 -14.28 14.07
CA GLY A 396 -8.97 -14.29 13.74
C GLY A 396 -9.35 -13.20 12.76
N ASP A 397 -10.28 -13.53 11.86
CA ASP A 397 -10.94 -12.67 10.86
C ASP A 397 -12.26 -12.05 11.38
N HIS A 398 -12.63 -12.35 12.62
CA HIS A 398 -13.80 -11.77 13.29
C HIS A 398 -13.39 -10.99 14.54
N TYR A 399 -14.25 -10.05 14.96
CA TYR A 399 -14.03 -9.27 16.17
C TYR A 399 -13.60 -10.13 17.36
N ASN A 400 -12.43 -9.81 17.90
CA ASN A 400 -11.86 -10.45 19.07
C ASN A 400 -11.25 -9.39 19.98
N ASP A 401 -11.84 -9.25 21.17
CA ASP A 401 -11.49 -8.20 22.11
C ASP A 401 -10.07 -8.35 22.70
N ARG A 402 -9.38 -9.48 22.47
CA ARG A 402 -7.98 -9.72 22.81
C ARG A 402 -7.00 -9.29 21.71
N SER A 403 -7.48 -9.00 20.51
CA SER A 403 -6.68 -8.47 19.41
C SER A 403 -6.51 -6.96 19.54
N TRP A 404 -5.30 -6.51 19.24
CA TRP A 404 -4.98 -5.09 19.14
C TRP A 404 -5.79 -4.43 18.03
N TYR A 405 -5.76 -5.01 16.84
CA TYR A 405 -6.46 -4.49 15.67
C TYR A 405 -7.95 -4.32 15.96
N TRP A 406 -8.62 -5.39 16.42
CA TRP A 406 -10.06 -5.37 16.67
C TRP A 406 -10.46 -4.41 17.80
N THR A 407 -9.58 -4.20 18.79
CA THR A 407 -9.82 -3.18 19.82
C THR A 407 -9.81 -1.78 19.23
N ILE A 408 -8.87 -1.49 18.32
CA ILE A 408 -8.78 -0.21 17.62
C ILE A 408 -9.91 -0.03 16.62
N SER A 409 -10.23 -1.06 15.81
CA SER A 409 -11.33 -1.00 14.83
C SER A 409 -12.64 -0.67 15.55
N ARG A 410 -12.94 -1.34 16.67
CA ARG A 410 -14.12 -1.02 17.50
C ARG A 410 -14.13 0.43 18.01
N ILE A 411 -12.99 0.97 18.46
CA ILE A 411 -12.91 2.38 18.87
C ILE A 411 -13.20 3.29 17.68
N ASN A 412 -12.62 3.01 16.52
CA ASN A 412 -12.82 3.80 15.30
C ASN A 412 -14.28 3.73 14.82
N ASP A 413 -14.92 2.57 14.86
CA ASP A 413 -16.32 2.39 14.47
C ASP A 413 -17.27 3.17 15.38
N LEU A 414 -17.04 3.14 16.69
CA LEU A 414 -17.82 3.93 17.65
C LEU A 414 -17.68 5.43 17.37
N VAL A 415 -16.46 5.91 17.13
CA VAL A 415 -16.18 7.33 16.83
C VAL A 415 -16.75 7.74 15.47
N ALA A 416 -16.72 6.85 14.48
CA ALA A 416 -17.25 7.12 13.15
C ALA A 416 -18.78 7.13 13.14
N LYS A 417 -19.44 6.17 13.80
CA LYS A 417 -20.90 6.02 13.81
C LYS A 417 -21.59 7.04 14.73
N TYR A 418 -20.95 7.42 15.83
CA TYR A 418 -21.52 8.33 16.84
C TYR A 418 -20.64 9.58 17.07
N PRO A 419 -20.31 10.37 16.03
CA PRO A 419 -19.34 11.46 16.13
C PRO A 419 -19.72 12.51 17.19
N ASP A 420 -21.01 12.79 17.36
CA ASP A 420 -21.56 13.74 18.35
C ASP A 420 -21.16 13.37 19.79
N LEU A 421 -20.97 12.08 20.08
CA LEU A 421 -20.52 11.62 21.39
C LEU A 421 -19.02 11.79 21.59
N PHE A 422 -18.23 11.98 20.54
CA PHE A 422 -16.77 12.01 20.61
C PHE A 422 -16.17 13.31 20.05
N GLU A 423 -16.98 14.36 19.89
CA GLU A 423 -16.54 15.67 19.38
C GLU A 423 -15.49 16.37 20.25
N ASP A 424 -15.39 15.99 21.54
CA ASP A 424 -14.38 16.51 22.46
C ASP A 424 -12.95 16.07 22.08
N GLY A 425 -12.81 15.09 21.19
CA GLY A 425 -11.52 14.57 20.73
C GLY A 425 -10.71 13.92 21.85
N ALA A 426 -11.33 13.50 22.96
CA ALA A 426 -10.61 13.00 24.13
C ALA A 426 -9.78 11.74 23.82
N ILE A 427 -10.33 10.81 23.03
CA ILE A 427 -9.63 9.59 22.60
C ILE A 427 -8.38 9.96 21.81
N ARG A 428 -8.53 10.80 20.79
CA ARG A 428 -7.44 11.32 19.97
C ARG A 428 -6.37 12.01 20.81
N THR A 429 -6.78 12.86 21.74
CA THR A 429 -5.90 13.60 22.65
C THR A 429 -5.09 12.64 23.54
N GLU A 430 -5.71 11.56 24.01
CA GLU A 430 -5.01 10.56 24.82
C GLU A 430 -3.96 9.80 24.01
N MET A 431 -4.26 9.41 22.76
CA MET A 431 -3.25 8.80 21.88
C MET A 431 -2.07 9.73 21.65
N GLU A 432 -2.33 11.00 21.37
CA GLU A 432 -1.28 12.00 21.16
C GLU A 432 -0.44 12.27 22.41
N ARG A 433 -1.05 12.17 23.60
CA ARG A 433 -0.35 12.29 24.88
C ARG A 433 0.60 11.11 25.08
N LEU A 434 0.13 9.89 24.85
CA LEU A 434 0.94 8.67 24.92
C LEU A 434 2.10 8.72 23.90
N GLU A 435 1.83 9.11 22.66
CA GLU A 435 2.84 9.30 21.62
C GLU A 435 3.91 10.30 22.04
N SER A 436 3.51 11.45 22.58
CA SER A 436 4.44 12.49 23.03
C SER A 436 5.36 11.96 24.13
N GLN A 437 4.82 11.14 25.03
CA GLN A 437 5.61 10.46 26.07
C GLN A 437 6.61 9.50 25.44
N TRP A 438 6.18 8.63 24.52
CA TRP A 438 7.08 7.66 23.89
C TRP A 438 8.12 8.30 23.00
N MET A 439 7.84 9.43 22.35
CA MET A 439 8.85 10.19 21.59
C MET A 439 10.01 10.62 22.49
N VAL A 440 9.72 11.07 23.72
CA VAL A 440 10.76 11.44 24.70
C VAL A 440 11.48 10.21 25.24
N GLU A 441 10.74 9.16 25.58
CA GLU A 441 11.33 7.90 26.07
C GLU A 441 12.21 7.25 25.00
N GLN A 442 11.81 7.31 23.74
CA GLN A 442 12.53 6.72 22.61
C GLN A 442 13.91 7.37 22.43
N ASP A 443 14.04 8.68 22.60
CA ASP A 443 15.36 9.35 22.55
C ASP A 443 16.31 8.84 23.64
N LEU A 444 15.80 8.46 24.81
CA LEU A 444 16.59 7.84 25.88
C LEU A 444 16.93 6.39 25.55
N SER A 445 15.94 5.61 25.08
CA SER A 445 16.16 4.23 24.62
C SER A 445 17.20 4.17 23.51
N ASP A 446 17.23 5.15 22.59
CA ASP A 446 18.21 5.20 21.50
C ASP A 446 19.64 5.30 22.04
N GLN A 447 19.87 6.15 23.05
CA GLN A 447 21.20 6.28 23.68
C GLN A 447 21.65 4.97 24.33
N GLU A 448 20.72 4.26 24.98
CA GLU A 448 21.01 2.97 25.60
C GLU A 448 21.27 1.87 24.56
N GLN A 449 20.46 1.81 23.49
CA GLN A 449 20.66 0.87 22.37
C GLN A 449 22.00 1.11 21.68
N ILE A 450 22.38 2.37 21.45
CA ILE A 450 23.69 2.74 20.88
C ILE A 450 24.83 2.28 21.81
N ALA A 451 24.70 2.46 23.12
CA ALA A 451 25.71 2.00 24.08
C ALA A 451 25.86 0.47 24.07
N LEU A 452 24.79 -0.26 23.75
CA LEU A 452 24.77 -1.72 23.63
C LEU A 452 25.14 -2.22 22.21
N ALA A 453 25.51 -1.36 21.25
CA ALA A 453 25.77 -1.76 19.87
C ALA A 453 26.89 -2.80 19.70
N SER A 454 27.80 -2.92 20.68
CA SER A 454 28.86 -3.94 20.73
C SER A 454 28.41 -5.27 21.36
N GLN A 455 27.20 -5.31 21.92
CA GLN A 455 26.55 -6.45 22.53
C GLN A 455 25.14 -6.67 21.92
N PRO A 456 25.03 -7.03 20.62
CA PRO A 456 23.75 -7.06 19.89
C PRO A 456 22.67 -7.95 20.51
N GLU A 457 23.05 -9.05 21.16
CA GLU A 457 22.11 -9.93 21.88
C GLU A 457 21.48 -9.22 23.10
N GLU A 458 22.29 -8.47 23.85
CA GLU A 458 21.82 -7.68 25.00
C GLU A 458 20.95 -6.51 24.52
N ALA A 459 21.36 -5.82 23.44
CA ALA A 459 20.56 -4.78 22.80
C ALA A 459 19.16 -5.29 22.38
N SER A 460 19.12 -6.44 21.69
CA SER A 460 17.88 -7.09 21.23
C SER A 460 16.99 -7.52 22.40
N LYS A 461 17.58 -8.12 23.44
CA LYS A 461 16.83 -8.54 24.63
C LYS A 461 16.20 -7.32 25.33
N LYS A 462 16.97 -6.25 25.52
CA LYS A 462 16.48 -5.03 26.16
C LYS A 462 15.38 -4.36 25.34
N ALA A 463 15.58 -4.20 24.03
CA ALA A 463 14.57 -3.66 23.13
C ALA A 463 13.27 -4.49 23.17
N THR A 464 13.38 -5.82 23.25
CA THR A 464 12.23 -6.72 23.36
C THR A 464 11.49 -6.57 24.68
N GLU A 465 12.21 -6.54 25.81
CA GLU A 465 11.61 -6.38 27.14
C GLU A 465 10.87 -5.04 27.26
N GLU A 466 11.47 -3.94 26.79
CA GLU A 466 10.86 -2.60 26.83
C GLU A 466 9.63 -2.50 25.92
N SER A 467 9.72 -3.01 24.69
CA SER A 467 8.60 -2.96 23.74
C SER A 467 7.43 -3.83 24.17
N LEU A 468 7.66 -5.00 24.75
CA LEU A 468 6.60 -5.84 25.31
C LEU A 468 5.90 -5.17 26.50
N ALA A 469 6.65 -4.60 27.44
CA ALA A 469 6.08 -3.90 28.59
C ALA A 469 5.29 -2.65 28.17
N ARG A 470 5.79 -1.90 27.19
CA ARG A 470 5.08 -0.74 26.62
C ARG A 470 3.78 -1.17 25.95
N ALA A 471 3.83 -2.21 25.11
CA ALA A 471 2.68 -2.71 24.39
C ALA A 471 1.60 -3.24 25.35
N GLU A 472 1.98 -4.02 26.37
CA GLU A 472 1.05 -4.54 27.39
C GLU A 472 0.29 -3.41 28.08
N LYS A 473 1.01 -2.46 28.68
CA LYS A 473 0.40 -1.30 29.36
C LYS A 473 -0.48 -0.47 28.44
N THR A 474 -0.07 -0.32 27.18
CA THR A 474 -0.84 0.45 26.20
C THR A 474 -2.12 -0.29 25.82
N PHE A 475 -2.03 -1.60 25.61
CA PHE A 475 -3.20 -2.40 25.29
C PHE A 475 -4.22 -2.39 26.45
N GLU A 476 -3.77 -2.49 27.70
CA GLU A 476 -4.64 -2.29 28.87
C GLU A 476 -5.35 -0.93 28.83
N ARG A 477 -4.66 0.16 28.48
CA ARG A 477 -5.29 1.48 28.35
C ARG A 477 -6.26 1.56 27.18
N LEU A 478 -5.95 0.93 26.04
CA LEU A 478 -6.87 0.84 24.90
C LEU A 478 -8.15 0.09 25.25
N GLN A 479 -8.03 -0.97 26.06
CA GLN A 479 -9.18 -1.74 26.56
C GLN A 479 -10.07 -0.89 27.48
N GLU A 480 -9.49 -0.06 28.33
CA GLU A 480 -10.24 0.89 29.15
C GLU A 480 -10.97 1.92 28.28
N ILE A 481 -10.28 2.52 27.31
CA ILE A 481 -10.86 3.51 26.39
C ILE A 481 -12.01 2.90 25.58
N ARG A 482 -11.84 1.67 25.06
CA ARG A 482 -12.90 0.95 24.36
C ARG A 482 -14.13 0.80 25.25
N LYS A 483 -13.96 0.29 26.46
CA LYS A 483 -15.08 0.08 27.41
C LYS A 483 -15.77 1.38 27.80
N GLU A 484 -15.01 2.47 28.00
CA GLU A 484 -15.56 3.80 28.26
C GLU A 484 -16.40 4.30 27.07
N ALA A 485 -15.91 4.11 25.84
CA ALA A 485 -16.63 4.50 24.62
C ALA A 485 -17.91 3.66 24.40
N GLU A 486 -17.84 2.34 24.57
CA GLU A 486 -18.99 1.42 24.50
C GLU A 486 -20.05 1.79 25.53
N GLN A 487 -19.64 2.09 26.76
CA GLN A 487 -20.54 2.51 27.84
C GLN A 487 -21.23 3.85 27.50
N LYS A 488 -20.49 4.82 26.96
CA LYS A 488 -21.03 6.11 26.54
C LYS A 488 -22.11 5.95 25.47
N VAL A 489 -21.88 5.09 24.47
CA VAL A 489 -22.87 4.78 23.42
C VAL A 489 -24.08 4.03 24.02
N ALA A 490 -23.84 3.05 24.88
CA ALA A 490 -24.92 2.28 25.51
C ALA A 490 -25.82 3.13 26.41
N ASP A 491 -25.27 4.15 27.08
CA ASP A 491 -26.03 5.07 27.93
C ASP A 491 -26.94 6.02 27.12
N GLU A 492 -26.49 6.49 25.95
CA GLU A 492 -27.27 7.40 25.10
C GLU A 492 -28.23 6.66 24.15
N HIS A 493 -27.76 5.58 23.53
CA HIS A 493 -28.46 4.88 22.43
C HIS A 493 -28.97 3.47 22.82
N GLY A 494 -28.67 2.99 24.02
CA GLY A 494 -29.04 1.66 24.50
C GLY A 494 -28.07 0.57 24.07
N LYS A 495 -28.07 -0.56 24.78
CA LYS A 495 -27.11 -1.67 24.56
C LYS A 495 -27.22 -2.36 23.19
N SER A 496 -28.39 -2.31 22.54
CA SER A 496 -28.57 -2.89 21.20
C SER A 496 -27.75 -2.16 20.13
N ALA A 497 -27.45 -0.87 20.34
CA ALA A 497 -26.64 -0.08 19.42
C ALA A 497 -25.18 -0.57 19.28
N LEU A 498 -24.72 -1.39 20.22
CA LEU A 498 -23.43 -2.08 20.14
C LEU A 498 -23.51 -3.38 19.34
N GLN A 499 -24.68 -4.03 19.30
CA GLN A 499 -24.90 -5.27 18.53
C GLN A 499 -25.00 -4.97 17.04
N ASP A 500 -25.56 -3.82 16.67
CA ASP A 500 -25.60 -3.36 15.27
C ASP A 500 -24.19 -3.14 14.68
N LEU A 501 -23.14 -3.02 15.51
CA LEU A 501 -21.74 -2.98 15.08
C LEU A 501 -21.14 -4.38 14.90
N ASP A 502 -21.65 -5.36 15.64
CA ASP A 502 -21.27 -6.78 15.48
C ASP A 502 -21.99 -7.40 14.27
N ASP A 503 -23.22 -6.97 13.98
CA ASP A 503 -24.06 -7.49 12.90
C ASP A 503 -23.80 -6.83 11.52
N GLU A 504 -23.19 -5.63 11.49
CA GLU A 504 -22.73 -4.99 10.25
C GLU A 504 -21.48 -5.69 9.64
N GLU A 505 -20.81 -6.58 10.40
CA GLU A 505 -19.69 -7.44 9.94
C GLU A 505 -20.13 -8.60 9.01
N ASP A 506 -21.45 -8.87 8.85
CA ASP A 506 -21.96 -9.94 7.98
C ASP A 506 -22.25 -9.48 6.53
N ALA A 507 -21.88 -8.26 6.15
CA ALA A 507 -21.69 -7.92 4.74
C ALA A 507 -20.31 -8.38 4.26
N ALA A 508 -19.95 -9.63 4.60
CA ALA A 508 -18.99 -10.40 3.84
C ALA A 508 -19.43 -10.36 2.37
N TYR A 509 -18.77 -9.54 1.57
CA TYR A 509 -18.50 -9.96 0.21
C TYR A 509 -17.62 -11.20 0.35
N GLU A 510 -18.23 -12.37 0.53
CA GLU A 510 -17.61 -13.65 0.19
C GLU A 510 -17.36 -13.62 -1.34
N GLU A 511 -16.35 -12.87 -1.77
CA GLU A 511 -15.78 -13.06 -3.09
C GLU A 511 -14.83 -14.24 -2.97
N LYS A 512 -15.35 -15.44 -3.27
CA LYS A 512 -14.50 -16.59 -3.55
C LYS A 512 -13.45 -16.16 -4.57
N ILE A 513 -12.19 -16.20 -4.16
CA ILE A 513 -11.03 -15.93 -4.99
C ILE A 513 -11.05 -16.89 -6.18
N ASP A 514 -11.27 -16.32 -7.35
CA ASP A 514 -11.27 -17.03 -8.61
C ASP A 514 -10.42 -16.17 -9.57
N LEU A 515 -9.21 -16.67 -9.88
CA LEU A 515 -8.19 -15.97 -10.68
C LEU A 515 -8.61 -15.93 -12.16
N VAL A 516 -8.73 -14.74 -12.75
CA VAL A 516 -9.13 -14.61 -14.16
C VAL A 516 -7.95 -14.86 -15.09
N ASP A 517 -8.07 -15.89 -15.93
CA ASP A 517 -7.25 -16.03 -17.13
C ASP A 517 -7.60 -14.93 -18.14
N PHE A 518 -6.56 -14.28 -18.69
CA PHE A 518 -6.68 -13.36 -19.81
C PHE A 518 -7.36 -14.08 -20.99
N ASP A 519 -8.56 -13.66 -21.37
CA ASP A 519 -9.36 -14.32 -22.39
C ASP A 519 -8.78 -14.06 -23.81
N TYR A 520 -7.87 -14.95 -24.23
CA TYR A 520 -7.34 -15.01 -25.59
C TYR A 520 -8.45 -15.24 -26.64
N ASP A 521 -9.63 -15.75 -26.26
CA ASP A 521 -10.73 -16.00 -27.19
C ASP A 521 -11.41 -14.72 -27.67
N TYR A 522 -11.28 -13.58 -26.96
CA TYR A 522 -11.81 -12.30 -27.48
C TYR A 522 -10.98 -11.76 -28.65
N ILE A 523 -9.66 -11.97 -28.63
CA ILE A 523 -8.75 -11.60 -29.74
C ILE A 523 -8.86 -12.62 -30.88
N LEU A 524 -8.98 -13.92 -30.56
CA LEU A 524 -9.25 -14.96 -31.55
C LEU A 524 -10.63 -14.82 -32.19
N ALA A 525 -11.67 -14.45 -31.44
CA ALA A 525 -13.02 -14.21 -31.95
C ALA A 525 -13.08 -12.92 -32.78
N ALA A 526 -12.42 -11.84 -32.36
CA ALA A 526 -12.31 -10.62 -33.19
C ALA A 526 -11.49 -10.88 -34.47
N GLY A 527 -10.43 -11.70 -34.38
CA GLY A 527 -9.63 -12.14 -35.51
C GLY A 527 -10.38 -13.08 -36.47
N LEU A 528 -11.17 -14.04 -35.93
CA LEU A 528 -12.02 -14.95 -36.69
C LEU A 528 -13.23 -14.23 -37.29
N PHE A 529 -13.82 -13.26 -36.60
CA PHE A 529 -14.92 -12.45 -37.12
C PHE A 529 -14.43 -11.52 -38.23
N GLY A 530 -13.24 -10.94 -38.07
CA GLY A 530 -12.54 -10.18 -39.12
C GLY A 530 -12.21 -11.04 -40.35
N ALA A 531 -11.66 -12.24 -40.15
CA ALA A 531 -11.36 -13.18 -41.23
C ALA A 531 -12.61 -13.70 -41.94
N THR A 532 -13.70 -13.93 -41.19
CA THR A 532 -14.99 -14.40 -41.74
C THR A 532 -15.69 -13.29 -42.52
N LEU A 533 -15.68 -12.05 -42.04
CA LEU A 533 -16.18 -10.88 -42.78
C LEU A 533 -15.36 -10.66 -44.06
N LEU A 534 -14.04 -10.79 -44.00
CA LEU A 534 -13.19 -10.67 -45.18
C LEU A 534 -13.46 -11.80 -46.20
N ALA A 535 -13.66 -13.03 -45.73
CA ALA A 535 -14.02 -14.18 -46.57
C ALA A 535 -15.41 -14.02 -47.21
N ILE A 536 -16.39 -13.49 -46.48
CA ILE A 536 -17.74 -13.20 -46.98
C ILE A 536 -17.70 -12.07 -48.02
N VAL A 537 -16.91 -11.01 -47.79
CA VAL A 537 -16.72 -9.92 -48.76
C VAL A 537 -16.02 -10.44 -50.03
N ILE A 538 -14.98 -11.28 -49.90
CA ILE A 538 -14.31 -11.91 -51.05
C ILE A 538 -15.26 -12.86 -51.81
N TYR A 539 -16.08 -13.63 -51.11
CA TYR A 539 -17.09 -14.51 -51.71
C TYR A 539 -18.19 -13.73 -52.44
N LEU A 540 -18.69 -12.63 -51.87
CA LEU A 540 -19.69 -11.77 -52.49
C LEU A 540 -19.13 -11.06 -53.74
N ILE A 541 -17.88 -10.60 -53.71
CA ILE A 541 -17.19 -10.01 -54.86
C ILE A 541 -16.98 -11.05 -55.98
N ARG A 542 -16.61 -12.30 -55.63
CA ARG A 542 -16.47 -13.40 -56.60
C ARG A 542 -17.81 -13.87 -57.18
N SER A 543 -18.88 -13.93 -56.38
CA SER A 543 -20.21 -14.34 -56.88
C SER A 543 -20.86 -13.29 -57.79
N LYS A 544 -20.59 -11.99 -57.57
CA LYS A 544 -20.98 -10.92 -58.50
C LYS A 544 -20.24 -10.99 -59.84
N LYS A 545 -18.98 -11.45 -59.86
CA LYS A 545 -18.24 -11.70 -61.12
C LYS A 545 -18.71 -12.95 -61.87
N GLN A 546 -19.26 -13.97 -61.17
CA GLN A 546 -19.82 -15.16 -61.83
C GLN A 546 -21.25 -15.00 -62.36
N LYS A 547 -22.02 -14.01 -61.87
CA LYS A 547 -23.38 -13.70 -62.37
C LYS A 547 -23.42 -12.70 -63.53
N GLY A 548 -22.27 -12.25 -64.04
CA GLY A 548 -22.16 -11.33 -65.18
C GLY A 548 -21.86 -11.98 -66.53
N GLY A 549 -21.94 -13.31 -66.66
CA GLY A 549 -21.54 -14.02 -67.87
C GLY A 549 -22.54 -15.09 -68.29
N LYS A 550 -23.65 -14.67 -68.90
CA LYS A 550 -24.23 -15.33 -70.09
C LYS A 550 -25.20 -14.38 -70.80
N GLN A 551 -24.91 -14.25 -72.08
CA GLN A 551 -25.48 -13.44 -73.15
C GLN A 551 -26.77 -14.10 -73.67
N ASP A 552 -27.70 -13.31 -74.24
CA ASP A 552 -28.32 -13.50 -75.57
C ASP A 552 -29.62 -12.69 -75.71
N ASP A 553 -29.53 -11.49 -76.30
CA ASP A 553 -30.10 -11.10 -77.60
C ASP A 553 -29.52 -9.75 -78.07
#